data_AF-A0A8T3U6K3-F1
#
_entry.id   AF-A0A8T3U6K3-F1
#
_cell.length_a   1.000
_cell.length_b   1.000
_cell.length_c   1.000
_cell.angle_alpha   90.00
_cell.angle_beta   90.00
_cell.angle_gamma   90.00
#
_symmetry.space_group_name_H-M   'P 1'
#
loop_
_entity.id
_entity.type
_entity.pdbx_description
1 polymer ?
#
loop_
_entity_poly.entity_id
_entity_poly.type
_entity_poly.pdbx_seq_one_letter_code
_entity_poly.pdbx_strand_id
1 'polypeptide(L)'
;MKEYIVNLEKEFSLIENGFKEEEKRAFADYKSNDNEHSKKMAFLAYKSNVYQVRMYGVFLFGYLSEQDDILAFMRDEVSKDDNWRVQEVLAKAFDEFCKKIGY
;
A
#
# COMPACT_ATOMS: atom_id res chain seq x y z
N MET A 1 0.41 11.58 -11.30
CA MET A 1 -0.10 10.51 -10.40
C MET A 1 -0.85 9.41 -11.15
N LYS A 2 -1.92 9.68 -11.91
CA LYS A 2 -2.61 8.63 -12.70
C LYS A 2 -1.68 7.89 -13.66
N GLU A 3 -0.87 8.62 -14.44
CA GLU A 3 0.13 8.03 -15.34
C GLU A 3 1.18 7.20 -14.58
N TYR A 4 1.56 7.63 -13.38
CA TYR A 4 2.46 6.87 -12.53
C TYR A 4 1.85 5.53 -12.11
N ILE A 5 0.58 5.51 -11.69
CA ILE A 5 -0.14 4.26 -11.37
C ILE A 5 -0.20 3.34 -12.59
N VAL A 6 -0.49 3.87 -13.78
CA VAL A 6 -0.49 3.06 -15.02
C VAL A 6 0.88 2.44 -15.31
N ASN A 7 1.97 3.14 -15.00
CA ASN A 7 3.31 2.59 -15.14
C ASN A 7 3.58 1.51 -14.08
N LEU A 8 3.15 1.71 -12.83
CA LEU A 8 3.22 0.67 -11.80
C LEU A 8 2.40 -0.57 -12.18
N GLU A 9 1.22 -0.41 -12.78
CA GLU A 9 0.42 -1.54 -13.29
C GLU A 9 1.20 -2.36 -14.32
N LYS A 10 1.88 -1.68 -15.26
CA LYS A 10 2.72 -2.36 -16.25
C LYS A 10 3.92 -3.06 -15.60
N GLU A 11 4.65 -2.37 -14.72
CA GLU A 11 5.84 -2.90 -14.07
C GLU A 11 5.50 -4.08 -13.14
N PHE A 12 4.50 -3.92 -12.28
CA PHE A 12 4.17 -4.90 -11.24
C PHE A 12 3.32 -6.07 -11.74
N SER A 13 2.59 -5.93 -12.84
CA SER A 13 1.87 -7.07 -13.44
C SER A 13 2.79 -8.23 -13.83
N LEU A 14 4.09 -7.96 -14.02
CA LEU A 14 5.12 -8.95 -14.34
C LEU A 14 5.65 -9.69 -13.11
N ILE A 15 5.30 -9.25 -11.89
CA ILE A 15 5.73 -9.85 -10.64
C ILE A 15 4.79 -11.00 -10.29
N GLU A 16 5.31 -12.22 -10.35
CA GLU A 16 4.52 -13.43 -10.07
C GLU A 16 4.55 -13.84 -8.59
N ASN A 17 5.59 -13.47 -7.85
CA ASN A 17 5.85 -13.97 -6.49
C ASN A 17 6.49 -12.93 -5.57
N GLY A 18 6.18 -13.03 -4.29
CA GLY A 18 6.71 -12.13 -3.26
C GLY A 18 5.98 -10.79 -3.20
N PHE A 19 6.57 -9.87 -2.43
CA PHE A 19 6.02 -8.53 -2.17
C PHE A 19 7.11 -7.44 -2.03
N LYS A 20 8.38 -7.82 -2.21
CA LYS A 20 9.53 -6.97 -1.85
C LYS A 20 9.71 -5.79 -2.80
N GLU A 21 9.36 -5.94 -4.07
CA GLU A 21 9.50 -4.86 -5.04
C GLU A 21 8.42 -3.81 -4.81
N GLU A 22 7.20 -4.23 -4.50
CA GLU A 22 6.08 -3.37 -4.10
C GLU A 22 6.40 -2.62 -2.80
N GLU A 23 6.90 -3.33 -1.78
CA GLU A 23 7.33 -2.76 -0.50
C GLU A 23 8.45 -1.72 -0.69
N LYS A 24 9.50 -2.09 -1.42
CA LYS A 24 10.64 -1.21 -1.69
C LYS A 24 10.22 0.04 -2.44
N ARG A 25 9.34 -0.09 -3.45
CA ARG A 25 8.82 1.06 -4.20
C ARG A 25 7.95 1.95 -3.30
N ALA A 26 7.04 1.36 -2.53
CA ALA A 26 6.17 2.11 -1.62
C ALA A 26 7.00 2.89 -0.59
N PHE A 27 8.04 2.28 -0.02
CA PHE A 27 8.91 2.95 0.94
C PHE A 27 9.69 4.11 0.32
N ALA A 28 10.24 3.91 -0.89
CA ALA A 28 10.95 4.97 -1.62
C ALA A 28 10.02 6.15 -1.95
N ASP A 29 8.80 5.87 -2.40
CA ASP A 29 7.81 6.89 -2.73
C ASP A 29 7.31 7.62 -1.48
N TYR A 30 7.10 6.91 -0.37
CA TYR A 30 6.76 7.52 0.91
C TYR A 30 7.87 8.45 1.42
N LYS A 31 9.15 8.07 1.30
CA LYS A 31 10.28 8.90 1.72
C LYS A 31 10.51 10.12 0.83
N SER A 32 10.10 10.06 -0.44
CA SER A 32 10.35 11.10 -1.43
C SER A 32 9.21 12.12 -1.54
N ASN A 33 8.09 11.89 -0.85
CA ASN A 33 6.89 12.73 -0.93
C ASN A 33 6.40 13.10 0.48
N ASP A 34 5.53 14.11 0.56
CA ASP A 34 4.83 14.42 1.81
C ASP A 34 3.65 13.47 2.06
N ASN A 35 3.17 13.45 3.30
CA ASN A 35 2.08 12.57 3.73
C ASN A 35 0.78 12.77 2.91
N GLU A 36 0.46 13.99 2.48
CA GLU A 36 -0.76 14.25 1.71
C GLU A 36 -0.67 13.67 0.30
N HIS A 37 0.49 13.83 -0.33
CA HIS A 37 0.79 13.25 -1.64
C HIS A 37 0.80 11.72 -1.59
N SER A 38 1.51 11.13 -0.61
CA SER A 38 1.55 9.67 -0.43
C SER A 38 0.17 9.09 -0.12
N LYS A 39 -0.66 9.79 0.66
CA LYS A 39 -2.04 9.39 0.95
C LYS A 39 -2.91 9.36 -0.31
N LYS A 40 -2.87 10.43 -1.12
CA LYS A 40 -3.57 10.47 -2.42
C LYS A 40 -3.11 9.34 -3.34
N MET A 41 -1.81 9.05 -3.34
CA MET A 41 -1.23 7.98 -4.14
C MET A 41 -1.70 6.59 -3.67
N ALA A 42 -1.70 6.33 -2.37
CA ALA A 42 -2.15 5.08 -1.78
C ALA A 42 -3.63 4.78 -2.14
N PHE A 43 -4.52 5.77 -1.98
CA PHE A 43 -5.92 5.63 -2.35
C PHE A 43 -6.14 5.44 -3.86
N LEU A 44 -5.30 6.04 -4.70
CA LEU A 44 -5.39 5.84 -6.15
C LEU A 44 -4.86 4.46 -6.57
N ALA A 45 -3.75 4.02 -5.99
CA ALA A 45 -3.17 2.70 -6.25
C ALA A 45 -4.11 1.58 -5.81
N TYR A 46 -4.75 1.72 -4.65
CA TYR A 46 -5.66 0.69 -4.12
C TYR A 46 -6.92 0.46 -4.99
N LYS A 47 -7.27 1.42 -5.85
CA LYS A 47 -8.37 1.26 -6.83
C LYS A 47 -7.97 0.48 -8.09
N SER A 48 -6.72 0.06 -8.20
CA SER A 48 -6.25 -0.70 -9.36
C SER A 48 -6.80 -2.12 -9.39
N ASN A 49 -7.09 -2.61 -10.60
CA ASN A 49 -7.43 -4.02 -10.82
C ASN A 49 -6.20 -4.95 -10.70
N VAL A 50 -4.98 -4.40 -10.73
CA VAL A 50 -3.74 -5.16 -10.57
C VAL A 50 -3.45 -5.32 -9.08
N TYR A 51 -3.55 -6.54 -8.57
CA TYR A 51 -3.41 -6.79 -7.13
C TYR A 51 -2.03 -6.39 -6.59
N GLN A 52 -0.97 -6.48 -7.39
CA GLN A 52 0.36 -6.03 -7.00
C GLN A 52 0.40 -4.50 -6.76
N VAL A 53 -0.35 -3.73 -7.55
CA VAL A 53 -0.48 -2.28 -7.33
C VAL A 53 -1.32 -1.99 -6.09
N ARG A 54 -2.33 -2.83 -5.79
CA ARG A 54 -3.04 -2.74 -4.50
C ARG A 54 -2.12 -3.06 -3.32
N MET A 55 -1.27 -4.08 -3.41
CA MET A 55 -0.25 -4.39 -2.39
C MET A 55 0.65 -3.18 -2.13
N TYR A 56 1.16 -2.54 -3.19
CA TYR A 56 1.91 -1.28 -3.08
C TYR A 56 1.11 -0.19 -2.34
N GLY A 57 -0.17 -0.01 -2.66
CA GLY A 57 -1.05 0.91 -1.96
C GLY A 57 -1.20 0.59 -0.46
N VAL A 58 -1.29 -0.70 -0.11
CA VAL A 58 -1.40 -1.15 1.28
C VAL A 58 -0.10 -0.93 2.07
N PHE A 59 1.07 -1.09 1.45
CA PHE A 59 2.34 -0.70 2.08
C PHE A 59 2.38 0.80 2.37
N LEU A 60 1.94 1.65 1.44
CA LEU A 60 1.81 3.09 1.69
C LEU A 60 0.85 3.39 2.86
N PHE A 61 -0.28 2.68 2.97
CA PHE A 61 -1.16 2.81 4.13
C PHE A 61 -0.46 2.43 5.42
N GLY A 62 0.32 1.34 5.44
CA GLY A 62 1.15 0.97 6.60
C GLY A 62 2.11 2.09 7.01
N TYR A 63 2.76 2.77 6.05
CA TYR A 63 3.63 3.90 6.34
C TYR A 63 2.89 5.19 6.75
N LEU A 64 1.58 5.27 6.54
CA LEU A 64 0.73 6.42 6.90
C LEU A 64 -0.20 6.12 8.08
N SER A 65 -0.08 4.93 8.68
CA SER A 65 -1.05 4.33 9.62
C SER A 65 -1.18 5.04 10.98
N GLU A 66 -0.31 5.99 11.30
CA GLU A 66 -0.48 6.90 12.45
C GLU A 66 -1.68 7.85 12.27
N GLN A 67 -2.19 8.00 11.04
CA GLN A 67 -3.42 8.72 10.77
C GLN A 67 -4.62 7.80 11.00
N ASP A 68 -5.50 8.17 11.93
CA ASP A 68 -6.67 7.37 12.33
C ASP A 68 -7.56 6.96 11.15
N ASP A 69 -7.72 7.85 10.15
CA ASP A 69 -8.54 7.57 8.99
C ASP A 69 -7.91 6.54 8.04
N ILE A 70 -6.57 6.47 7.98
CA ILE A 70 -5.84 5.45 7.24
C ILE A 70 -5.93 4.11 7.94
N LEU A 71 -5.75 4.08 9.27
CA LEU A 71 -5.92 2.87 10.06
C LEU A 71 -7.34 2.31 9.96
N ALA A 72 -8.36 3.18 10.03
CA ALA A 72 -9.75 2.80 9.82
C ALA A 72 -9.96 2.22 8.40
N PHE A 73 -9.37 2.83 7.37
CA PHE A 73 -9.46 2.31 6.00
C PHE A 73 -8.81 0.93 5.85
N MET A 74 -7.63 0.71 6.46
CA MET A 74 -6.99 -0.60 6.49
C MET A 74 -7.87 -1.66 7.15
N ARG A 75 -8.50 -1.31 8.28
CA ARG A 75 -9.39 -2.20 9.04
C ARG A 75 -10.70 -2.50 8.32
N ASP A 76 -11.34 -1.49 7.74
CA ASP A 76 -12.73 -1.58 7.28
C ASP A 76 -12.84 -1.84 5.77
N GLU A 77 -11.86 -1.40 4.98
CA GLU A 77 -11.92 -1.51 3.52
C GLU A 77 -10.88 -2.48 2.97
N VAL A 78 -9.61 -2.37 3.37
CA VAL A 78 -8.56 -3.29 2.89
C VAL A 78 -8.78 -4.73 3.36
N SER A 79 -9.34 -4.92 4.55
CA SER A 79 -9.72 -6.25 5.09
C SER A 79 -10.75 -6.99 4.24
N LYS A 80 -11.44 -6.30 3.33
CA LYS A 80 -12.41 -6.88 2.41
C LYS A 80 -11.83 -7.25 1.04
N ASP A 81 -10.54 -6.97 0.79
CA ASP A 81 -9.89 -7.34 -0.49
C ASP A 81 -9.96 -8.86 -0.71
N ASP A 82 -10.38 -9.27 -1.89
CA ASP A 82 -10.57 -10.67 -2.27
C ASP A 82 -9.25 -11.41 -2.54
N ASN A 83 -8.16 -10.66 -2.76
CA ASN A 83 -6.87 -11.23 -3.06
C ASN A 83 -6.10 -11.56 -1.78
N TRP A 84 -5.81 -12.84 -1.56
CA TRP A 84 -5.09 -13.32 -0.38
C TRP A 84 -3.70 -12.69 -0.21
N ARG A 85 -3.01 -12.31 -1.30
CA ARG A 85 -1.69 -11.64 -1.21
C ARG A 85 -1.82 -10.22 -0.70
N VAL A 86 -2.92 -9.53 -1.03
CA VAL A 86 -3.21 -8.21 -0.46
C VAL A 86 -3.50 -8.34 1.04
N GLN A 87 -4.21 -9.39 1.46
CA GLN A 87 -4.43 -9.68 2.89
C GLN A 87 -3.13 -9.96 3.66
N GLU A 88 -2.16 -10.66 3.05
CA GLU A 88 -0.84 -10.84 3.66
C GLU A 88 -0.10 -9.51 3.84
N VAL A 89 -0.21 -8.61 2.86
CA VAL A 89 0.38 -7.27 2.95
C VAL A 89 -0.36 -6.40 3.98
N LEU A 90 -1.67 -6.56 4.15
CA LEU A 90 -2.42 -5.89 5.23
C LEU A 90 -1.86 -6.26 6.60
N ALA A 91 -1.56 -7.54 6.84
CA ALA A 91 -0.94 -7.98 8.10
C ALA A 91 0.43 -7.32 8.33
N LYS A 92 1.24 -7.15 7.27
CA LYS A 92 2.54 -6.44 7.34
C LYS A 92 2.38 -4.95 7.60
N ALA A 93 1.41 -4.32 6.95
CA ALA A 93 1.11 -2.91 7.16
C ALA A 93 0.61 -2.64 8.59
N PHE A 94 -0.12 -3.59 9.18
CA PHE A 94 -0.52 -3.52 10.58
C PHE A 94 0.66 -3.74 11.54
N ASP A 95 1.57 -4.66 11.24
CA ASP A 95 2.83 -4.82 12.00
C ASP A 95 3.68 -3.53 11.97
N GLU A 96 3.72 -2.84 10.83
CA GLU A 96 4.37 -1.53 10.70
C GLU A 96 3.69 -0.46 11.57
N PHE A 97 2.36 -0.45 11.65
CA PHE A 97 1.62 0.42 12.56
C PHE A 97 2.00 0.15 14.02
N CYS A 98 1.95 -1.11 14.45
CA CYS A 98 2.31 -1.53 15.82
C CYS A 98 3.70 -1.02 16.23
N LYS A 99 4.70 -1.20 15.36
CA LYS A 99 6.06 -0.73 15.62
C LYS A 99 6.13 0.78 15.84
N LYS A 100 5.35 1.56 15.08
CA LYS A 100 5.34 3.02 15.19
C LYS A 100 4.74 3.52 16.49
N ILE A 101 3.72 2.83 17.00
CA ILE A 101 3.10 3.15 18.28
C ILE A 101 3.79 2.47 19.49
N GLY A 102 4.90 1.77 19.26
CA GLY A 102 5.76 1.21 20.30
C GLY A 102 5.40 -0.20 20.79
N TYR A 103 4.68 -0.98 19.98
CA TYR A 103 4.39 -2.40 20.21
C TYR A 103 5.33 -3.33 19.42
#